data_AF-A0A3D0NAI9-F1
#
_entry.id   AF-A0A3D0NAI9-F1
#
_cell.length_a   1.000
_cell.length_b   1.000
_cell.length_c   1.000
_cell.angle_alpha   90.00
_cell.angle_beta   90.00
_cell.angle_gamma   90.00
#
_symmetry.space_group_name_H-M   'P 1'
#
loop_
_entity.id
_entity.type
_entity.pdbx_description
1 polymer ?
#
loop_
_entity_poly.entity_id
_entity_poly.type
_entity_poly.pdbx_seq_one_letter_code
_entity_poly.pdbx_strand_id
1 'polypeptide(L)'
;MTYFGVRYAPAPWHYPIVMTAITTPIVTMAGAIAGAVRLVREPLQGELRGLRERWEDQGFRRRALGALMGWALLVNFTLNSLPGTPKYNGLRLFQPVFPLIALFAGVGIGWLARALQAKPAQRLEGDRRLLRLLPALVVIVAIALPLRDLLSYHPHQLSYYNQLIGGLLGAARAGMEPTYWGETYLDGALWLNEHAPQGAVAWIEPAGVEATMRMYQSLGLLRADIRTVAGPEALAQADYAIFQNKSTEFTDISRGLLATRDPCAAVDEHGVPLLYVFCMTDGGDVQ
;
A
#
# COMPACT_ATOMS: atom_id res chain seq x y z
N MET A 1 9.34 -7.96 -10.45
CA MET A 1 8.57 -7.85 -9.18
C MET A 1 8.61 -9.20 -8.47
N THR A 2 8.64 -9.25 -7.14
CA THR A 2 8.56 -10.50 -6.38
C THR A 2 7.15 -10.63 -5.83
N TYR A 3 6.52 -11.76 -6.06
CA TYR A 3 5.14 -11.99 -5.70
C TYR A 3 4.92 -13.46 -5.40
N PHE A 4 4.45 -13.73 -4.18
CA PHE A 4 4.39 -15.06 -3.61
C PHE A 4 5.71 -15.85 -3.71
N GLY A 5 6.83 -15.18 -3.45
CA GLY A 5 8.18 -15.77 -3.50
C GLY A 5 8.75 -16.00 -4.90
N VAL A 6 7.97 -15.72 -5.95
CA VAL A 6 8.40 -15.90 -7.34
C VAL A 6 8.70 -14.54 -7.97
N ARG A 7 9.81 -14.45 -8.70
CA ARG A 7 10.16 -13.26 -9.48
C ARG A 7 9.47 -13.31 -10.84
N TYR A 8 8.76 -12.23 -11.16
CA TYR A 8 8.04 -12.05 -12.42
C TYR A 8 8.48 -10.80 -13.19
N ALA A 9 8.39 -10.89 -14.52
CA ALA A 9 8.59 -9.79 -15.46
C ALA A 9 7.80 -10.06 -16.76
N PRO A 10 6.51 -9.63 -16.88
CA PRO A 10 5.66 -8.92 -15.92
C PRO A 10 4.94 -9.87 -14.93
N ALA A 11 4.27 -9.33 -13.91
CA ALA A 11 3.48 -10.13 -12.95
C ALA A 11 2.29 -10.87 -13.61
N PRO A 12 1.73 -11.92 -12.95
CA PRO A 12 0.63 -12.70 -13.49
C PRO A 12 -0.66 -11.89 -13.61
N TRP A 13 -1.62 -12.39 -14.40
CA TRP A 13 -2.88 -11.70 -14.70
C TRP A 13 -3.68 -11.30 -13.45
N HIS A 14 -3.67 -12.13 -12.41
CA HIS A 14 -4.42 -11.87 -11.18
C HIS A 14 -3.73 -10.88 -10.21
N TYR A 15 -2.50 -10.43 -10.52
CA TYR A 15 -1.74 -9.54 -9.63
C TYR A 15 -2.50 -8.26 -9.24
N PRO A 16 -3.12 -7.49 -10.16
CA PRO A 16 -3.86 -6.28 -9.78
C PRO A 16 -5.01 -6.56 -8.82
N ILE A 17 -5.71 -7.69 -9.02
CA ILE A 17 -6.86 -8.10 -8.21
C ILE A 17 -6.39 -8.50 -6.81
N VAL A 18 -5.36 -9.36 -6.73
CA VAL A 18 -4.83 -9.84 -5.45
C VAL A 18 -4.24 -8.69 -4.65
N MET A 19 -3.40 -7.85 -5.28
CA MET A 19 -2.83 -6.68 -4.60
C MET A 19 -3.91 -5.76 -4.07
N THR A 20 -4.92 -5.45 -4.88
CA THR A 20 -6.06 -4.64 -4.40
C THR A 20 -6.73 -5.30 -3.18
N ALA A 21 -6.94 -6.62 -3.22
CA ALA A 21 -7.59 -7.33 -2.13
C ALA A 21 -6.76 -7.31 -0.83
N ILE A 22 -5.43 -7.40 -0.90
CA ILE A 22 -4.55 -7.49 0.29
C ILE A 22 -3.98 -6.14 0.74
N THR A 23 -4.13 -5.06 -0.01
CA THR A 23 -3.67 -3.72 0.38
C THR A 23 -4.80 -2.70 0.58
N THR A 24 -6.05 -3.08 0.32
CA THR A 24 -7.22 -2.24 0.65
C THR A 24 -7.73 -2.57 2.05
N PRO A 25 -7.97 -1.59 2.95
CA PRO A 25 -8.56 -1.86 4.25
C PRO A 25 -9.85 -2.68 4.14
N ILE A 26 -10.00 -3.72 4.98
CA ILE A 26 -11.11 -4.68 4.88
C ILE A 26 -12.47 -3.99 4.97
N VAL A 27 -12.60 -2.98 5.83
CA VAL A 27 -13.84 -2.22 6.00
C VAL A 27 -14.23 -1.46 4.73
N THR A 28 -13.24 -0.88 4.05
CA THR A 28 -13.42 -0.23 2.75
C THR A 28 -13.89 -1.23 1.70
N MET A 29 -13.27 -2.41 1.63
CA MET A 29 -13.66 -3.45 0.68
C MET A 29 -15.06 -4.02 0.97
N ALA A 30 -15.39 -4.27 2.24
CA ALA A 30 -16.72 -4.71 2.66
C ALA A 30 -17.79 -3.66 2.33
N GLY A 31 -17.48 -2.38 2.59
CA GLY A 31 -18.31 -1.26 2.16
C GLY A 31 -18.50 -1.26 0.64
N ALA A 32 -17.44 -1.47 -0.13
CA ALA A 32 -17.50 -1.44 -1.59
C ALA A 32 -18.40 -2.55 -2.15
N ILE A 33 -18.27 -3.77 -1.60
CA ILE A 33 -19.15 -4.90 -1.96
C ILE A 33 -20.60 -4.57 -1.61
N ALA A 34 -20.86 -4.06 -0.40
CA ALA A 34 -22.22 -3.66 0.01
C ALA A 34 -22.81 -2.58 -0.91
N GLY A 35 -22.00 -1.60 -1.31
CA GLY A 35 -22.40 -0.53 -2.22
C GLY A 35 -22.71 -1.04 -3.63
N ALA A 36 -21.86 -1.92 -4.17
CA ALA A 36 -22.08 -2.55 -5.47
C ALA A 36 -23.39 -3.36 -5.47
N VAL A 37 -23.60 -4.21 -4.47
CA VAL A 37 -24.85 -4.98 -4.31
C VAL A 37 -26.07 -4.06 -4.19
N ARG A 38 -25.95 -2.98 -3.42
CA ARG A 38 -27.04 -2.01 -3.23
C ARG A 38 -27.40 -1.29 -4.53
N LEU A 39 -26.44 -0.92 -5.36
CA LEU A 39 -26.69 -0.26 -6.64
C LEU A 39 -27.33 -1.22 -7.65
N VAL A 40 -26.86 -2.47 -7.72
CA VAL A 40 -27.47 -3.49 -8.60
C VAL A 40 -28.92 -3.78 -8.20
N ARG A 41 -29.22 -3.78 -6.90
CA ARG A 41 -30.56 -4.08 -6.35
C ARG A 41 -31.45 -2.84 -6.15
N GLU A 42 -31.03 -1.64 -6.56
CA GLU A 42 -31.82 -0.40 -6.39
C GLU A 42 -33.18 -0.57 -7.06
N PRO A 43 -34.34 -0.48 -6.38
CA PRO A 43 -35.62 -0.69 -7.03
C PRO A 43 -35.87 0.35 -8.13
N LEU A 44 -36.35 -0.10 -9.30
CA LEU A 44 -36.84 0.78 -10.36
C LEU A 44 -38.32 1.08 -10.08
N GLN A 45 -38.72 2.35 -10.17
CA GLN A 45 -40.13 2.72 -10.04
C GLN A 45 -40.80 2.61 -11.42
N GLY A 46 -41.79 1.71 -11.54
CA GLY A 46 -42.71 1.62 -12.68
C GLY A 46 -42.23 0.79 -13.89
N GLU A 47 -43.16 0.51 -14.81
CA GLU A 47 -42.87 -0.02 -16.15
C GLU A 47 -42.37 1.12 -17.06
N LEU A 48 -41.07 1.38 -17.03
CA LEU A 48 -40.45 2.46 -17.82
C LEU A 48 -40.33 2.05 -19.30
N ARG A 49 -41.26 2.51 -20.14
CA ARG A 49 -41.40 2.11 -21.55
C ARG A 49 -40.56 2.97 -22.51
N GLY A 50 -40.14 4.19 -22.13
CA GLY A 50 -39.24 5.05 -22.92
C GLY A 50 -37.85 5.31 -22.32
N LEU A 51 -36.83 5.55 -23.16
CA LEU A 51 -35.47 5.92 -22.71
C LEU A 51 -35.46 7.24 -21.91
N ARG A 52 -36.21 8.25 -22.36
CA ARG A 52 -36.29 9.56 -21.69
C ARG A 52 -36.89 9.46 -20.29
N GLU A 53 -38.00 8.71 -20.16
CA GLU A 53 -38.68 8.45 -18.88
C GLU A 53 -37.76 7.72 -17.89
N ARG A 54 -36.93 6.78 -18.38
CA ARG A 54 -35.92 6.10 -17.53
C ARG A 54 -34.91 7.07 -16.94
N TRP A 55 -34.46 8.07 -17.70
CA TRP A 55 -33.47 9.03 -17.20
C TRP A 55 -34.05 10.04 -16.19
N GLU A 56 -35.37 10.22 -16.16
CA GLU A 56 -36.04 11.01 -15.13
C GLU A 56 -36.10 10.25 -13.79
N ASP A 57 -36.24 8.92 -13.83
CA ASP A 57 -36.21 8.06 -12.63
C ASP A 57 -34.86 8.15 -11.89
N GLN A 58 -34.94 8.40 -10.58
CA GLN A 58 -33.76 8.46 -9.73
C GLN A 58 -33.11 7.09 -9.54
N GLY A 59 -33.93 6.03 -9.46
CA GLY A 59 -33.43 4.66 -9.30
C GLY A 59 -32.60 4.22 -10.50
N PHE A 60 -33.11 4.46 -11.70
CA PHE A 60 -32.42 4.20 -12.96
C PHE A 60 -31.12 4.99 -13.07
N ARG A 61 -31.11 6.30 -12.77
CA ARG A 61 -29.88 7.10 -12.78
C ARG A 61 -28.80 6.56 -11.85
N ARG A 62 -29.19 6.13 -10.64
CA ARG A 62 -28.25 5.49 -9.69
C ARG A 62 -27.72 4.16 -10.21
N ARG A 63 -28.59 3.32 -10.79
CA ARG A 63 -28.17 2.07 -11.45
C ARG A 63 -27.22 2.32 -12.61
N ALA A 64 -27.52 3.30 -13.46
CA ALA A 64 -26.69 3.67 -14.61
C ALA A 64 -25.33 4.18 -14.15
N LEU A 65 -25.28 5.02 -13.12
CA LEU A 65 -24.02 5.47 -12.50
C LEU A 65 -23.23 4.29 -11.91
N GLY A 66 -23.90 3.40 -11.17
CA GLY A 66 -23.29 2.19 -10.63
C GLY A 66 -22.74 1.27 -11.73
N ALA A 67 -23.47 1.13 -12.84
CA ALA A 67 -23.03 0.38 -14.01
C ALA A 67 -21.82 1.04 -14.70
N LEU A 68 -21.80 2.37 -14.83
CA LEU A 68 -20.66 3.12 -15.39
C LEU A 68 -19.42 2.98 -14.50
N MET A 69 -19.57 3.10 -13.19
CA MET A 69 -18.47 2.89 -12.23
C MET A 69 -17.97 1.44 -12.25
N GLY A 70 -18.89 0.47 -12.30
CA GLY A 70 -18.55 -0.95 -12.40
C GLY A 70 -17.86 -1.28 -13.72
N TRP A 71 -18.31 -0.67 -14.83
CA TRP A 71 -17.66 -0.76 -16.13
C TRP A 71 -16.25 -0.17 -16.08
N ALA A 72 -16.08 1.03 -15.52
CA ALA A 72 -14.77 1.65 -15.37
C ALA A 72 -13.80 0.78 -14.54
N LEU A 73 -14.30 0.17 -13.46
CA LEU A 73 -13.52 -0.75 -12.63
C LEU A 73 -13.15 -2.02 -13.41
N LEU A 74 -14.11 -2.60 -14.14
CA LEU A 74 -13.90 -3.78 -14.97
C LEU A 74 -12.86 -3.51 -16.07
N VAL A 75 -12.97 -2.39 -16.79
CA VAL A 75 -12.01 -2.00 -17.84
C VAL A 75 -10.62 -1.84 -17.25
N ASN A 76 -10.48 -1.12 -16.12
CA ASN A 76 -9.18 -0.95 -15.47
C ASN A 76 -8.57 -2.29 -15.05
N PHE A 77 -9.32 -3.17 -14.39
CA PHE A 77 -8.80 -4.48 -14.02
C PHE A 77 -8.47 -5.34 -15.23
N THR A 78 -9.35 -5.38 -16.23
CA THR A 78 -9.15 -6.22 -17.43
C THR A 78 -7.89 -5.80 -18.16
N LEU A 79 -7.71 -4.51 -18.46
CA LEU A 79 -6.55 -4.00 -19.19
C LEU A 79 -5.24 -4.22 -18.39
N ASN A 80 -5.26 -3.98 -17.08
CA ASN A 80 -4.09 -4.23 -16.22
C ASN A 80 -3.82 -5.73 -15.99
N SER A 81 -4.80 -6.59 -16.20
CA SER A 81 -4.68 -8.05 -16.04
C SER A 81 -4.23 -8.76 -17.32
N LEU A 82 -4.22 -8.10 -18.49
CA LEU A 82 -3.74 -8.72 -19.74
C LEU A 82 -2.28 -9.20 -19.63
N PRO A 83 -1.90 -10.36 -20.22
CA PRO A 83 -0.58 -10.96 -20.04
C PRO A 83 0.60 -10.04 -20.43
N GLY A 84 0.44 -9.23 -21.47
CA GLY A 84 1.49 -8.32 -21.97
C GLY A 84 1.53 -6.96 -21.28
N THR A 85 0.55 -6.61 -20.44
CA THR A 85 0.52 -5.30 -19.78
C THR A 85 1.61 -5.23 -18.71
N PRO A 86 2.50 -4.22 -18.73
CA PRO A 86 3.48 -4.03 -17.68
C PRO A 86 2.79 -3.90 -16.32
N LYS A 87 3.16 -4.77 -15.37
CA LYS A 87 2.66 -4.74 -14.01
C LYS A 87 3.76 -5.19 -13.03
N TYR A 88 4.20 -4.26 -12.20
CA TYR A 88 5.32 -4.39 -11.26
C TYR A 88 5.28 -3.23 -10.25
N ASN A 89 6.10 -3.32 -9.20
CA ASN A 89 6.27 -2.31 -8.15
C ASN A 89 4.93 -1.90 -7.52
N GLY A 90 4.29 -2.85 -6.81
CA GLY A 90 3.09 -2.59 -6.04
C GLY A 90 1.88 -2.21 -6.90
N LEU A 91 1.16 -1.18 -6.46
CA LEU A 91 -0.16 -0.78 -6.97
C LEU A 91 -0.16 0.41 -7.94
N ARG A 92 0.99 1.03 -8.19
CA ARG A 92 1.12 2.29 -8.96
C ARG A 92 0.49 2.23 -10.36
N LEU A 93 0.58 1.08 -11.03
CA LEU A 93 0.17 0.95 -12.44
C LEU A 93 -1.34 0.75 -12.63
N PHE A 94 -2.06 0.37 -11.58
CA PHE A 94 -3.52 0.22 -11.60
C PHE A 94 -4.20 1.05 -10.50
N GLN A 95 -3.52 2.10 -10.01
CA GLN A 95 -4.02 3.01 -8.98
C GLN A 95 -5.40 3.65 -9.28
N PRO A 96 -5.83 3.86 -10.54
CA PRO A 96 -7.18 4.36 -10.83
C PRO A 96 -8.34 3.50 -10.31
N VAL A 97 -8.12 2.24 -9.91
CA VAL A 97 -9.20 1.41 -9.33
C VAL A 97 -9.64 1.86 -7.94
N PHE A 98 -8.73 2.44 -7.14
CA PHE A 98 -9.00 2.73 -5.72
C PHE A 98 -10.04 3.84 -5.50
N PRO A 99 -10.06 4.96 -6.26
CA PRO A 99 -11.14 5.93 -6.17
C PRO A 99 -12.52 5.33 -6.48
N LEU A 100 -12.61 4.42 -7.45
CA LEU A 100 -13.88 3.75 -7.79
C LEU A 100 -14.34 2.82 -6.65
N ILE A 101 -13.41 2.08 -6.06
CA ILE A 101 -13.67 1.25 -4.86
C ILE A 101 -14.15 2.11 -3.70
N ALA A 102 -13.51 3.27 -3.46
CA ALA A 102 -13.91 4.20 -2.42
C ALA A 102 -15.33 4.78 -2.63
N LEU A 103 -15.71 5.07 -3.88
CA LEU A 103 -17.07 5.50 -4.20
C LEU A 103 -18.10 4.41 -3.88
N PHE A 104 -17.86 3.17 -4.30
CA PHE A 104 -18.71 2.05 -3.90
C PHE A 104 -18.75 1.89 -2.38
N ALA A 105 -17.61 2.04 -1.70
CA ALA A 105 -17.52 1.95 -0.25
C ALA A 105 -18.41 3.00 0.44
N GLY A 106 -18.37 4.25 -0.01
CA GLY A 106 -19.23 5.32 0.51
C GLY A 106 -20.72 5.00 0.34
N VAL A 107 -21.12 4.46 -0.81
CA VAL A 107 -22.51 4.04 -1.05
C VAL A 107 -22.93 2.92 -0.08
N GLY A 108 -22.08 1.91 0.09
CA GLY A 108 -22.36 0.77 0.96
C GLY A 108 -22.39 1.14 2.44
N ILE A 109 -21.41 1.91 2.92
CA ILE A 109 -21.35 2.41 4.30
C ILE A 109 -22.57 3.29 4.60
N GLY A 110 -22.91 4.22 3.69
CA GLY A 110 -24.09 5.07 3.85
C GLY A 110 -25.41 4.30 3.83
N TRP A 111 -25.50 3.24 3.02
CA TRP A 111 -26.65 2.33 3.04
C TRP A 111 -26.76 1.55 4.34
N LEU A 112 -25.67 0.95 4.82
CA LEU A 112 -25.61 0.22 6.08
C LEU A 112 -25.99 1.12 7.26
N ALA A 113 -25.43 2.33 7.31
CA ALA A 113 -25.75 3.34 8.33
C ALA A 113 -27.26 3.62 8.42
N ARG A 114 -27.94 3.81 7.29
CA ARG A 114 -29.40 4.02 7.24
C ARG A 114 -30.20 2.75 7.55
N ALA A 115 -29.78 1.60 7.05
CA ALA A 115 -30.45 0.33 7.29
C ALA A 115 -30.42 -0.06 8.78
N LEU A 116 -29.30 0.20 9.45
CA LEU A 116 -29.13 -0.03 10.89
C LEU A 116 -29.96 0.94 11.73
N GLN A 117 -30.25 2.15 11.25
CA GLN A 117 -31.16 3.09 11.93
C GLN A 117 -32.64 2.70 11.75
N ALA A 118 -33.03 2.19 10.58
CA ALA A 118 -34.43 1.90 10.28
C ALA A 118 -35.00 0.70 11.06
N LYS A 119 -34.21 -0.37 11.27
CA LYS A 119 -34.67 -1.59 11.95
C LYS A 119 -35.04 -1.39 13.44
N PRO A 120 -34.25 -0.69 14.27
CA PRO A 120 -34.58 -0.45 15.68
C PRO A 120 -35.66 0.62 15.85
N ALA A 121 -35.72 1.63 14.96
CA ALA A 121 -36.73 2.69 15.02
C ALA A 121 -38.17 2.18 14.85
N GLN A 122 -38.33 1.02 14.20
CA GLN A 122 -39.62 0.33 14.04
C GLN A 122 -40.03 -0.53 15.26
N ARG A 123 -39.10 -0.82 16.19
CA ARG A 123 -39.32 -1.78 17.29
C ARG A 123 -39.27 -1.17 18.70
N LEU A 124 -38.72 0.04 18.86
CA LEU A 124 -38.54 0.69 20.16
C LEU A 124 -39.47 1.90 20.32
N GLU A 125 -40.28 1.89 21.37
CA GLU A 125 -41.16 3.00 21.80
C GLU A 125 -40.44 4.04 22.70
N GLY A 126 -39.11 3.98 22.82
CA GLY A 126 -38.30 4.85 23.70
C GLY A 126 -37.57 6.04 23.05
N ASP A 127 -36.69 6.70 23.82
CA ASP A 127 -35.94 7.89 23.41
C ASP A 127 -35.02 7.62 22.19
N ARG A 128 -35.40 8.19 21.05
CA ARG A 128 -34.76 7.96 19.75
C ARG A 128 -33.44 8.72 19.56
N ARG A 129 -32.98 9.49 20.55
CA ARG A 129 -31.73 10.26 20.47
C ARG A 129 -30.52 9.40 20.12
N LEU A 130 -30.37 8.23 20.74
CA LEU A 130 -29.26 7.31 20.48
C LEU A 130 -29.30 6.72 19.06
N LEU A 131 -30.50 6.43 18.54
CA LEU A 131 -30.69 5.91 17.17
C LEU A 131 -30.35 6.95 16.08
N ARG A 132 -30.37 8.25 16.41
CA ARG A 132 -29.91 9.32 15.51
C ARG A 132 -28.39 9.38 15.38
N LEU A 133 -27.65 8.88 16.37
CA LEU A 133 -26.18 8.86 16.37
C LEU A 133 -25.60 7.63 15.66
N LEU A 134 -26.39 6.57 15.47
CA LEU A 134 -25.93 5.32 14.88
C LEU A 134 -25.32 5.47 13.48
N PRO A 135 -25.89 6.26 12.55
CA PRO A 135 -25.24 6.50 11.25
C PRO A 135 -23.87 7.16 11.38
N ALA A 136 -23.73 8.13 12.29
CA ALA A 136 -22.45 8.78 12.55
C ALA A 136 -21.43 7.80 13.12
N LEU A 137 -21.84 6.92 14.05
CA LEU A 137 -20.97 5.89 14.60
C LEU A 137 -20.47 4.92 13.51
N VAL A 138 -21.34 4.49 12.58
CA VAL A 138 -20.95 3.62 11.46
C VAL A 138 -19.89 4.29 10.58
N VAL A 139 -20.08 5.57 10.26
CA VAL A 139 -19.09 6.34 9.48
C VAL A 139 -17.79 6.52 10.25
N ILE A 140 -17.86 6.84 11.55
CA ILE A 140 -16.68 6.99 12.41
C ILE A 140 -15.89 5.68 12.44
N VAL A 141 -16.53 4.54 12.67
CA VAL A 141 -15.85 3.23 12.68
C VAL A 141 -15.25 2.92 11.32
N ALA A 142 -15.95 3.23 10.23
CA ALA A 142 -15.47 2.99 8.88
C ALA A 142 -14.23 3.81 8.51
N ILE A 143 -14.03 4.97 9.13
CA ILE A 143 -12.85 5.83 8.95
C ILE A 143 -11.75 5.51 9.98
N ALA A 144 -12.13 5.30 11.24
CA ALA A 144 -11.20 5.10 12.34
C ALA A 144 -10.34 3.84 12.16
N LEU A 145 -10.89 2.77 11.58
CA LEU A 145 -10.14 1.53 11.35
C LEU A 145 -9.03 1.71 10.29
N PRO A 146 -9.31 2.18 9.05
CA PRO A 146 -8.25 2.55 8.11
C PRO A 146 -7.28 3.61 8.62
N LEU A 147 -7.77 4.58 9.40
CA LEU A 147 -6.91 5.62 9.99
C LEU A 147 -5.94 5.03 11.01
N ARG A 148 -6.39 4.08 11.85
CA ARG A 148 -5.51 3.35 12.76
C ARG A 148 -4.40 2.63 12.01
N ASP A 149 -4.74 1.97 10.92
CA ASP A 149 -3.77 1.29 10.05
C ASP A 149 -2.77 2.29 9.43
N LEU A 150 -3.24 3.44 8.93
CA LEU A 150 -2.36 4.49 8.40
C LEU A 150 -1.36 5.00 9.45
N LEU A 151 -1.85 5.22 10.68
CA LEU A 151 -1.04 5.72 11.79
C LEU A 151 -0.06 4.67 12.31
N SER A 152 -0.45 3.39 12.35
CA SER A 152 0.43 2.32 12.84
C SER A 152 1.60 2.05 11.90
N TYR A 153 1.44 2.35 10.60
CA TYR A 153 2.49 2.23 9.59
C TYR A 153 3.18 3.56 9.30
N HIS A 154 3.05 4.59 10.14
CA HIS A 154 3.79 5.83 9.92
C HIS A 154 5.24 5.69 10.41
N PRO A 155 6.28 6.01 9.62
CA PRO A 155 6.25 6.67 8.29
C PRO A 155 6.25 5.75 7.05
N HIS A 156 6.23 4.43 7.23
CA HIS A 156 6.32 3.42 6.15
C HIS A 156 4.97 2.95 5.58
N GLN A 157 4.07 3.86 5.19
CA GLN A 157 2.73 3.45 4.76
C GLN A 157 2.70 2.61 3.47
N LEU A 158 3.74 2.64 2.64
CA LEU A 158 3.80 1.78 1.44
C LEU A 158 4.14 0.33 1.78
N SER A 159 4.47 0.06 3.04
CA SER A 159 4.65 -1.29 3.60
C SER A 159 3.34 -1.88 4.15
N TYR A 160 2.20 -1.19 4.01
CA TYR A 160 0.91 -1.68 4.49
C TYR A 160 0.40 -2.90 3.70
N TYR A 161 0.12 -3.96 4.43
CA TYR A 161 -0.72 -5.08 4.01
C TYR A 161 -1.83 -5.28 5.03
N ASN A 162 -3.02 -5.66 4.56
CA ASN A 162 -4.19 -5.87 5.42
C ASN A 162 -4.20 -7.27 6.05
N GLN A 163 -5.23 -7.51 6.85
CA GLN A 163 -5.34 -8.73 7.66
C GLN A 163 -5.65 -9.99 6.82
N LEU A 164 -6.03 -9.89 5.54
CA LEU A 164 -6.30 -11.05 4.69
C LEU A 164 -5.04 -11.84 4.34
N ILE A 165 -3.88 -11.19 4.33
CA ILE A 165 -2.57 -11.85 4.17
C ILE A 165 -1.81 -11.92 5.50
N GLY A 166 -2.42 -11.50 6.62
CA GLY A 166 -1.79 -11.49 7.94
C GLY A 166 -0.94 -10.25 8.24
N GLY A 167 -1.23 -9.11 7.59
CA GLY A 167 -0.44 -7.89 7.74
C GLY A 167 0.91 -7.97 7.01
N LEU A 168 1.79 -7.02 7.29
CA LEU A 168 3.13 -6.97 6.70
C LEU A 168 3.94 -8.25 6.96
N LEU A 169 3.93 -8.77 8.19
CA LEU A 169 4.63 -10.01 8.53
C LEU A 169 4.11 -11.20 7.71
N GLY A 170 2.80 -11.31 7.55
CA GLY A 170 2.19 -12.37 6.74
C GLY A 170 2.50 -12.22 5.24
N ALA A 171 2.53 -10.99 4.73
CA ALA A 171 2.95 -10.71 3.36
C ALA A 171 4.42 -11.06 3.12
N ALA A 172 5.32 -10.70 4.04
CA ALA A 172 6.74 -11.05 3.97
C ALA A 172 6.94 -12.57 3.99
N ARG A 173 6.25 -13.30 4.87
CA ARG A 173 6.26 -14.77 4.92
C ARG A 173 5.71 -15.41 3.65
N ALA A 174 4.71 -14.79 3.04
CA ALA A 174 4.17 -15.22 1.76
C ALA A 174 5.14 -14.93 0.59
N GLY A 175 6.24 -14.21 0.82
CA GLY A 175 7.20 -13.82 -0.22
C GLY A 175 6.76 -12.62 -1.04
N MET A 176 5.99 -11.70 -0.45
CA MET A 176 5.73 -10.38 -1.02
C MET A 176 6.88 -9.41 -0.71
N GLU A 177 6.97 -8.33 -1.48
CA GLU A 177 7.91 -7.24 -1.16
C GLU A 177 7.38 -6.44 0.05
N PRO A 178 8.16 -6.30 1.13
CA PRO A 178 7.71 -5.63 2.34
C PRO A 178 7.67 -4.11 2.21
N THR A 179 8.48 -3.51 1.33
CA THR A 179 8.63 -2.05 1.17
C THR A 179 8.59 -1.62 -0.30
N TYR A 180 8.33 -0.34 -0.54
CA TYR A 180 8.35 0.28 -1.86
C TYR A 180 9.64 1.05 -2.15
N TRP A 181 9.87 1.33 -3.44
CA TRP A 181 11.09 1.96 -3.95
C TRP A 181 11.38 3.32 -3.30
N GLY A 182 12.48 3.39 -2.56
CA GLY A 182 13.09 4.61 -2.04
C GLY A 182 12.51 5.13 -0.74
N GLU A 183 11.47 4.50 -0.17
CA GLU A 183 10.74 5.08 0.97
C GLU A 183 11.59 5.11 2.26
N THR A 184 12.37 4.07 2.52
CA THR A 184 13.13 3.89 3.77
C THR A 184 14.50 4.56 3.78
N TYR A 185 14.86 5.23 2.69
CA TYR A 185 16.19 5.84 2.57
C TYR A 185 16.36 7.11 3.40
N LEU A 186 15.27 7.75 3.78
CA LEU A 186 15.34 8.84 4.76
C LEU A 186 15.80 8.31 6.11
N ASP A 187 15.28 7.15 6.54
CA ASP A 187 15.72 6.49 7.78
C ASP A 187 17.20 6.11 7.72
N GLY A 188 17.66 5.57 6.59
CA GLY A 188 19.07 5.30 6.35
C GLY A 188 19.95 6.55 6.42
N ALA A 189 19.48 7.67 5.87
CA ALA A 189 20.19 8.95 5.94
C ALA A 189 20.25 9.50 7.38
N LEU A 190 19.15 9.43 8.12
CA LEU A 190 19.09 9.87 9.52
C LEU A 190 19.98 9.00 10.41
N TRP A 191 19.97 7.68 10.20
CA TRP A 191 20.85 6.76 10.91
C TRP A 191 22.32 7.08 10.67
N LEU A 192 22.71 7.33 9.41
CA LEU A 192 24.05 7.76 9.02
C LEU A 192 24.48 9.07 9.68
N ASN A 193 23.56 10.02 9.86
CA ASN A 193 23.88 11.28 10.54
C ASN A 193 24.28 11.07 12.00
N GLU A 194 23.62 10.13 12.67
CA GLU A 194 23.79 9.87 14.10
C GLU A 194 24.99 8.94 14.37
N HIS A 195 25.23 7.96 13.50
CA HIS A 195 26.16 6.85 13.80
C HIS A 195 27.44 6.85 12.98
N ALA A 196 27.45 7.45 11.78
CA ALA A 196 28.63 7.36 10.91
C ALA A 196 29.75 8.31 11.38
N PRO A 197 31.04 7.91 11.27
CA PRO A 197 32.14 8.83 11.49
C PRO A 197 32.16 9.95 10.44
N GLN A 198 32.90 11.02 10.72
CA GLN A 198 33.06 12.14 9.79
C GLN A 198 33.69 11.65 8.48
N GLY A 199 33.11 12.03 7.35
CA GLY A 199 33.63 11.68 6.02
C GLY A 199 33.32 10.24 5.56
N ALA A 200 32.46 9.51 6.27
CA ALA A 200 32.13 8.13 5.95
C ALA A 200 31.56 7.96 4.52
N VAL A 201 31.85 6.82 3.91
CA VAL A 201 31.37 6.45 2.58
C VAL A 201 30.23 5.42 2.71
N ALA A 202 29.03 5.79 2.27
CA ALA A 202 27.86 4.92 2.23
C ALA A 202 27.60 4.43 0.80
N TRP A 203 27.68 3.13 0.58
CA TRP A 203 27.24 2.48 -0.63
C TRP A 203 25.74 2.25 -0.63
N ILE A 204 25.06 2.67 -1.69
CA ILE A 204 23.60 2.73 -1.79
C ILE A 204 23.10 1.79 -2.91
N GLU A 205 22.16 0.89 -2.58
CA GLU A 205 21.54 -0.01 -3.57
C GLU A 205 20.00 -0.09 -3.51
N PRO A 206 19.28 0.18 -4.61
CA PRO A 206 19.78 0.24 -6.00
C PRO A 206 20.43 1.58 -6.34
N ALA A 207 21.33 1.56 -7.33
CA ALA A 207 22.06 2.75 -7.77
C ALA A 207 21.16 3.95 -8.15
N GLY A 208 19.94 3.67 -8.63
CA GLY A 208 18.95 4.72 -8.93
C GLY A 208 18.47 5.50 -7.70
N VAL A 209 18.65 4.97 -6.48
CA VAL A 209 18.24 5.63 -5.22
C VAL A 209 19.38 6.44 -4.60
N GLU A 210 20.62 6.27 -5.08
CA GLU A 210 21.74 7.10 -4.60
C GLU A 210 21.49 8.60 -4.88
N ALA A 211 20.83 8.93 -6.00
CA ALA A 211 20.42 10.30 -6.30
C ALA A 211 19.44 10.87 -5.24
N THR A 212 18.62 10.02 -4.62
CA THR A 212 17.73 10.41 -3.50
C THR A 212 18.56 10.78 -2.27
N MET A 213 19.63 10.05 -1.97
CA MET A 213 20.53 10.39 -0.86
C MET A 213 21.21 11.75 -1.11
N ARG A 214 21.64 12.03 -2.35
CA ARG A 214 22.17 13.36 -2.73
C ARG A 214 21.12 14.47 -2.59
N MET A 215 19.85 14.19 -2.87
CA MET A 215 18.75 15.12 -2.59
C MET A 215 18.60 15.37 -1.08
N TYR A 216 18.70 14.34 -0.24
CA TYR A 216 18.69 14.54 1.21
C TYR A 216 19.86 15.39 1.69
N GLN A 217 21.04 15.29 1.07
CA GLN A 217 22.16 16.18 1.39
C GLN A 217 21.88 17.63 1.01
N SER A 218 21.36 17.88 -0.18
CA SER A 218 21.05 19.25 -0.63
C SER A 218 19.95 19.91 0.21
N LEU A 219 19.04 19.11 0.78
CA LEU A 219 18.01 19.55 1.71
C LEU A 219 18.48 19.66 3.17
N GLY A 220 19.73 19.28 3.46
CA GLY A 220 20.28 19.28 4.83
C GLY A 220 19.74 18.16 5.73
N LEU A 221 19.08 17.14 5.15
CA LEU A 221 18.57 15.95 5.84
C LEU A 221 19.64 14.86 6.00
N LEU A 222 20.66 14.84 5.14
CA LEU A 222 21.86 14.01 5.25
C LEU A 222 23.07 14.94 5.41
N ARG A 223 23.99 14.63 6.33
CA ARG A 223 25.19 15.45 6.55
C ARG A 223 26.01 15.59 5.25
N ALA A 224 26.55 16.79 5.05
CA ALA A 224 27.27 17.14 3.83
C ALA A 224 28.65 16.46 3.68
N ASP A 225 29.23 15.98 4.78
CA ASP A 225 30.52 15.28 4.77
C ASP A 225 30.39 13.79 4.40
N ILE A 226 29.21 13.19 4.54
CA ILE A 226 28.98 11.80 4.16
C ILE A 226 29.05 11.68 2.64
N ARG A 227 29.77 10.69 2.13
CA ARG A 227 29.87 10.45 0.68
C ARG A 227 28.98 9.28 0.30
N THR A 228 28.07 9.49 -0.63
CA THR A 228 27.23 8.42 -1.18
C THR A 228 27.83 7.90 -2.47
N VAL A 229 27.87 6.57 -2.62
CA VAL A 229 28.41 5.90 -3.81
C VAL A 229 27.48 4.77 -4.22
N ALA A 230 27.54 4.35 -5.48
CA ALA A 230 26.71 3.28 -6.00
C ALA A 230 27.43 2.49 -7.08
N GLY A 231 26.89 1.31 -7.40
CA GLY A 231 27.47 0.39 -8.37
C GLY A 231 28.50 -0.55 -7.74
N PRO A 232 28.79 -1.69 -8.41
CA PRO A 232 29.57 -2.78 -7.81
C PRO A 232 31.01 -2.39 -7.49
N GLU A 233 31.64 -1.58 -8.34
CA GLU A 233 33.05 -1.18 -8.19
C GLU A 233 33.29 -0.28 -6.96
N ALA A 234 32.25 0.43 -6.51
CA ALA A 234 32.33 1.38 -5.42
C ALA A 234 32.08 0.77 -4.03
N LEU A 235 31.75 -0.53 -3.94
CA LEU A 235 31.52 -1.17 -2.64
C LEU A 235 32.79 -1.28 -1.81
N ALA A 236 33.94 -1.55 -2.45
CA ALA A 236 35.21 -1.80 -1.75
C ALA A 236 35.76 -0.59 -0.97
N GLN A 237 35.28 0.62 -1.29
CA GLN A 237 35.65 1.88 -0.64
C GLN A 237 34.61 2.34 0.40
N ALA A 238 33.55 1.55 0.62
CA ALA A 238 32.44 1.93 1.47
C ALA A 238 32.67 1.48 2.92
N ASP A 239 32.35 2.37 3.86
CA ASP A 239 32.28 2.06 5.29
C ASP A 239 30.93 1.41 5.65
N TYR A 240 29.88 1.77 4.90
CA TYR A 240 28.53 1.23 5.07
C TYR A 240 27.95 0.76 3.75
N ALA A 241 27.18 -0.32 3.76
CA ALA A 241 26.32 -0.73 2.64
C ALA A 241 24.86 -0.66 3.08
N ILE A 242 24.05 0.12 2.35
CA ILE A 242 22.66 0.40 2.69
C ILE A 242 21.76 0.02 1.52
N PHE A 243 20.78 -0.82 1.80
CA PHE A 243 19.77 -1.20 0.82
C PHE A 243 18.45 -1.60 1.47
N GLN A 244 17.36 -1.25 0.79
CA GLN A 244 16.02 -1.58 1.23
C GLN A 244 15.72 -3.06 1.02
N ASN A 245 14.88 -3.66 1.87
CA ASN A 245 14.44 -5.05 1.77
C ASN A 245 13.45 -5.23 0.61
N LYS A 246 13.93 -5.04 -0.61
CA LYS A 246 13.14 -5.16 -1.82
C LYS A 246 13.80 -6.17 -2.73
N SER A 247 13.38 -7.42 -2.56
CA SER A 247 14.08 -8.57 -3.15
C SER A 247 14.25 -8.53 -4.67
N THR A 248 13.46 -7.75 -5.43
CA THR A 248 13.68 -7.60 -6.87
C THR A 248 14.92 -6.80 -7.23
N GLU A 249 15.36 -5.94 -6.31
CA GLU A 249 16.46 -5.00 -6.52
C GLU A 249 17.77 -5.52 -5.95
N PHE A 250 17.72 -6.58 -5.13
CA PHE A 250 18.93 -7.23 -4.66
C PHE A 250 19.79 -7.69 -5.82
N THR A 251 21.00 -7.16 -5.90
CA THR A 251 22.08 -7.73 -6.73
C THR A 251 22.71 -8.94 -6.04
N ASP A 252 23.72 -9.54 -6.67
CA ASP A 252 24.51 -10.61 -6.06
C ASP A 252 25.29 -10.10 -4.83
N ILE A 253 25.64 -8.80 -4.80
CA ILE A 253 26.28 -8.16 -3.64
C ILE A 253 25.33 -8.16 -2.44
N SER A 254 24.13 -7.62 -2.58
CA SER A 254 23.18 -7.55 -1.46
C SER A 254 22.72 -8.91 -0.97
N ARG A 255 22.57 -9.89 -1.88
CA ARG A 255 22.31 -11.28 -1.47
C ARG A 255 23.51 -11.88 -0.74
N GLY A 256 24.73 -11.60 -1.20
CA GLY A 256 25.96 -12.02 -0.53
C GLY A 256 26.07 -11.43 0.88
N LEU A 257 25.81 -10.13 1.04
CA LEU A 257 25.81 -9.47 2.34
C LEU A 257 24.80 -10.10 3.30
N LEU A 258 23.54 -10.27 2.87
CA LEU A 258 22.51 -10.92 3.69
C LEU A 258 22.82 -12.38 4.05
N ALA A 259 23.63 -13.08 3.23
CA ALA A 259 23.99 -14.47 3.46
C ALA A 259 25.25 -14.66 4.32
N THR A 260 26.13 -13.64 4.40
CA THR A 260 27.46 -13.77 5.00
C THR A 260 27.70 -12.88 6.20
N ARG A 261 26.88 -11.84 6.39
CA ARG A 261 27.03 -10.85 7.45
C ARG A 261 25.67 -10.56 8.07
N ASP A 262 25.68 -10.14 9.33
CA ASP A 262 24.52 -9.54 9.96
C ASP A 262 24.54 -8.02 9.74
N PRO A 263 23.39 -7.38 9.46
CA PRO A 263 23.32 -5.93 9.38
C PRO A 263 23.59 -5.33 10.77
N CYS A 264 24.40 -4.27 10.83
CA CYS A 264 24.65 -3.57 12.09
C CYS A 264 23.49 -2.66 12.51
N ALA A 265 22.59 -2.32 11.57
CA ALA A 265 21.29 -1.74 11.88
C ALA A 265 20.26 -2.13 10.81
N ALA A 266 18.98 -2.13 11.21
CA ALA A 266 17.87 -2.31 10.30
C ALA A 266 16.71 -1.38 10.68
N VAL A 267 16.00 -0.87 9.68
CA VAL A 267 14.70 -0.20 9.88
C VAL A 267 13.66 -1.29 9.91
N ASP A 268 12.96 -1.45 11.04
CA ASP A 268 11.96 -2.49 11.23
C ASP A 268 10.55 -1.89 11.27
N GLU A 269 9.62 -2.59 10.63
CA GLU A 269 8.19 -2.29 10.72
C GLU A 269 7.45 -3.58 11.07
N HIS A 270 6.80 -3.61 12.24
CA HIS A 270 6.05 -4.77 12.73
C HIS A 270 6.83 -6.12 12.70
N GLY A 271 8.14 -6.10 12.99
CA GLY A 271 9.00 -7.28 12.99
C GLY A 271 9.45 -7.72 11.59
N VAL A 272 9.33 -6.84 10.60
CA VAL A 272 9.86 -7.05 9.25
C VAL A 272 10.88 -5.95 8.94
N PRO A 273 12.14 -6.29 8.63
CA PRO A 273 13.12 -5.30 8.21
C PRO A 273 12.74 -4.74 6.84
N LEU A 274 12.69 -3.41 6.73
CA LEU A 274 12.43 -2.66 5.50
C LEU A 274 13.70 -2.07 4.88
N LEU A 275 14.72 -1.81 5.68
CA LEU A 275 16.04 -1.35 5.24
C LEU A 275 17.13 -2.05 6.05
N TYR A 276 18.23 -2.40 5.38
CA TYR A 276 19.42 -2.93 6.01
C TYR A 276 20.56 -1.94 5.90
N VAL A 277 21.33 -1.84 6.99
CA VAL A 277 22.61 -1.13 7.05
C VAL A 277 23.67 -2.11 7.51
N PHE A 278 24.64 -2.36 6.65
CA PHE A 278 25.80 -3.21 6.92
C PHE A 278 27.02 -2.33 7.19
N CYS A 279 27.77 -2.69 8.23
CA CYS A 279 29.06 -2.11 8.53
C CYS A 279 30.11 -2.91 7.74
N MET A 280 30.84 -2.25 6.86
CA MET A 280 31.75 -2.89 5.91
C MET A 280 33.18 -2.97 6.43
N THR A 281 33.57 -1.99 7.25
CA THR A 281 34.84 -1.94 7.96
C THR A 281 34.74 -2.67 9.29
N ASP A 282 35.19 -3.92 9.32
CA ASP A 282 35.40 -4.64 10.58
C ASP A 282 36.57 -3.97 11.32
N GLY A 283 36.28 -3.39 12.48
CA GLY A 283 37.29 -3.20 13.49
C GLY A 283 37.74 -4.58 13.99
N GLY A 284 38.80 -5.11 13.37
CA GLY A 284 39.69 -6.12 13.93
C GLY A 284 39.34 -7.59 13.66
N ASP A 285 39.99 -8.16 12.64
CA ASP A 285 40.63 -9.47 12.76
C ASP A 285 42.00 -9.42 12.07
N VAL A 286 43.00 -9.01 12.85
CA VAL A 286 44.35 -9.55 12.75
C VAL A 286 44.44 -10.58 13.86
N GLN A 287 44.22 -11.85 13.51
CA GLN A 287 44.90 -13.00 14.11
C GLN A 287 45.23 -14.02 13.03
#